data_AF-A0A1J0M1A1-F1
#
_entry.id   AF-A0A1J0M1A1-F1
#
_cell.length_a   1.000
_cell.length_b   1.000
_cell.length_c   1.000
_cell.angle_alpha   90.00
_cell.angle_beta   90.00
_cell.angle_gamma   90.00
#
_symmetry.space_group_name_H-M   'P 1'
#
loop_
_entity.id
_entity.type
_entity.pdbx_description
1 polymer ?
#
loop_
_entity_poly.entity_id
_entity_poly.type
_entity_poly.pdbx_seq_one_letter_code
_entity_poly.pdbx_strand_id
1 'polypeptide(L)' 'ANIMFKDDLLLDVKKAIDTKGDQMNSELFQFFRDKAFPTISKRNLGVMPDRVIDM' A
#
# COMPACT_ATOMS: atom_id res chain seq x y z
N ALA A 1 -2.63 -11.86 -8.10
CA ALA A 1 -2.67 -11.98 -6.64
C ALA A 1 -3.43 -10.79 -6.10
N ASN A 2 -4.31 -10.96 -5.10
CA ASN A 2 -5.05 -9.87 -4.49
C ASN A 2 -4.90 -10.00 -2.97
N ILE A 3 -4.77 -8.88 -2.26
CA ILE A 3 -4.72 -8.88 -0.80
C ILE A 3 -6.14 -8.68 -0.29
N MET A 4 -6.67 -9.69 0.39
CA MET A 4 -7.98 -9.68 1.03
C MET A 4 -7.81 -9.68 2.54
N PHE A 5 -8.69 -9.01 3.27
CA PHE A 5 -8.80 -9.18 4.72
C PHE A 5 -10.27 -9.38 5.08
N LYS A 6 -10.57 -10.57 5.62
CA LYS A 6 -11.94 -11.07 5.70
C LYS A 6 -12.56 -11.07 4.29
N ASP A 7 -13.60 -10.26 4.08
CA ASP A 7 -14.31 -10.14 2.80
C ASP A 7 -13.98 -8.84 2.05
N ASP A 8 -13.14 -7.97 2.64
CA ASP A 8 -12.74 -6.71 2.02
C ASP A 8 -11.52 -6.90 1.14
N LEU A 9 -11.63 -6.50 -0.13
CA LEU A 9 -10.50 -6.36 -1.04
C LEU A 9 -9.67 -5.14 -0.63
N LEU A 10 -8.47 -5.38 -0.12
CA LEU A 10 -7.58 -4.33 0.33
C LEU A 10 -6.61 -3.85 -0.75
N LEU A 11 -6.13 -4.76 -1.61
CA LEU A 11 -5.28 -4.42 -2.75
C LEU A 11 -5.59 -5.32 -3.95
N ASP A 12 -5.85 -4.68 -5.08
CA ASP A 12 -5.86 -5.32 -6.39
C ASP A 12 -4.51 -5.06 -7.08
N VAL A 13 -3.72 -6.13 -7.25
CA VAL A 13 -2.38 -6.00 -7.86
C VAL A 13 -2.46 -5.57 -9.32
N LYS A 14 -3.55 -5.90 -10.03
CA LYS A 14 -3.73 -5.45 -11.41
C LYS A 14 -3.88 -3.93 -11.45
N LYS A 15 -4.72 -3.36 -10.59
CA LYS A 15 -4.85 -1.91 -10.45
C LYS A 15 -3.55 -1.23 -10.02
N ALA A 16 -2.78 -1.87 -9.13
CA ALA A 16 -1.45 -1.38 -8.75
C ALA A 16 -0.47 -1.32 -9.93
N ILE A 17 -0.48 -2.32 -10.80
CA ILE A 17 0.34 -2.31 -12.02
C ILE A 17 -0.17 -1.26 -13.01
N ASP A 18 -1.48 -1.15 -13.19
CA ASP A 18 -2.11 -0.22 -14.13
C ASP A 18 -1.84 1.24 -13.75
N THR A 19 -1.78 1.54 -12.45
CA THR A 19 -1.53 2.89 -11.91
C THR A 19 -0.07 3.17 -11.57
N LYS A 20 0.88 2.28 -11.91
CA LYS A 20 2.30 2.40 -11.53
C LYS A 20 3.00 3.68 -11.98
N GLY A 21 2.47 4.32 -13.04
CA GLY A 21 3.01 5.58 -13.58
C GLY A 21 2.41 6.84 -12.94
N ASP A 22 1.33 6.72 -12.17
CA ASP A 22 0.69 7.86 -11.52
C ASP A 22 1.42 8.17 -10.20
N GLN A 23 2.11 9.31 -10.17
CA GLN A 23 2.85 9.77 -8.99
C GLN A 23 1.95 10.18 -7.83
N MET A 24 0.71 10.61 -8.10
CA MET A 24 -0.21 11.16 -7.10
C MET A 24 -1.22 10.11 -6.62
N ASN A 25 -1.67 9.24 -7.52
CA ASN A 25 -2.76 8.27 -7.26
C ASN A 25 -2.38 6.81 -7.53
N SER A 26 -1.12 6.44 -7.36
CA SER A 26 -0.72 5.03 -7.38
C SER A 26 -1.50 4.22 -6.34
N GLU A 27 -2.22 3.18 -6.79
CA GLU A 27 -2.99 2.29 -5.93
C GLU A 27 -2.09 1.62 -4.88
N LEU A 28 -0.84 1.29 -5.25
CA LEU A 28 0.13 0.70 -4.33
C LEU A 28 0.46 1.65 -3.18
N PHE A 29 0.67 2.93 -3.48
CA PHE A 29 0.95 3.93 -2.45
C PHE A 29 -0.27 4.19 -1.56
N GLN A 30 -1.47 4.24 -2.14
CA GLN A 30 -2.71 4.39 -1.38
C GLN A 30 -2.91 3.22 -0.41
N PHE A 31 -2.66 1.98 -0.84
CA PHE A 31 -2.71 0.82 0.04
C PHE A 31 -1.71 0.92 1.21
N PHE A 32 -0.46 1.30 0.94
CA PHE A 32 0.53 1.48 2.01
C PHE A 32 0.12 2.56 3.00
N ARG A 33 -0.38 3.70 2.52
CA ARG A 33 -0.81 4.82 3.36
C ARG A 33 -2.05 4.49 4.17
N ASP A 34 -3.07 3.88 3.57
CA ASP A 34 -4.41 3.82 4.15
C ASP A 34 -4.69 2.49 4.85
N LYS A 35 -4.00 1.40 4.46
CA LYS A 35 -4.26 0.04 4.97
C LYS A 35 -3.05 -0.56 5.68
N ALA A 36 -1.86 -0.57 5.06
CA ALA A 36 -0.69 -1.25 5.66
C ALA A 36 -0.08 -0.44 6.81
N PHE A 37 0.11 0.88 6.64
CA PHE A 37 0.82 1.74 7.58
C PHE A 37 0.06 3.03 7.97
N PRO A 38 -1.25 2.98 8.32
CA PRO A 38 -2.11 4.17 8.46
C PRO A 38 -1.77 5.12 9.61
N THR A 39 -0.99 4.66 10.58
CA THR A 39 -0.67 5.44 11.79
C THR A 39 0.80 5.82 11.89
N ILE A 40 1.66 5.32 10.99
CA ILE A 40 3.11 5.50 11.07
C ILE A 40 3.47 6.99 10.99
N SER A 41 2.95 7.70 9.97
CA SER A 41 3.21 9.14 9.81
C SER A 41 2.61 9.98 10.94
N LYS A 42 1.44 9.60 11.49
CA LYS A 42 0.81 10.31 12.62
C LYS A 42 1.64 10.24 13.90
N ARG A 43 2.49 9.22 14.03
CA ARG A 43 3.38 9.00 15.17
C ARG A 43 4.79 9.55 14.94
N ASN A 44 5.02 10.27 13.84
CA ASN A 44 6.36 10.71 13.40
C ASN A 44 7.37 9.55 13.29
N LEU A 45 6.87 8.37 12.90
CA LEU A 45 7.69 7.19 12.63
C LEU A 45 7.80 6.97 11.11
N GLY A 46 8.76 6.15 10.71
CA GLY A 46 8.95 5.73 9.32
C GLY A 46 9.17 4.22 9.24
N VAL A 47 9.01 3.67 8.03
CA VAL A 47 9.35 2.29 7.68
C VAL A 47 10.50 2.29 6.69
N MET A 48 11.38 1.30 6.82
CA MET A 48 12.51 1.13 5.93
C MET A 48 12.05 0.46 4.63
N PRO A 49 12.53 0.91 3.45
CA PRO A 49 12.07 0.38 2.16
C PRO A 49 12.27 -1.13 1.98
N ASP A 50 13.40 -1.67 2.43
CA ASP A 50 13.73 -3.10 2.40
C ASP A 50 12.64 -3.93 3.11
N ARG A 51 12.25 -3.52 4.31
CA ARG A 51 11.21 -4.20 5.10
C ARG A 51 9.82 -4.12 4.48
N VAL A 52 9.54 -3.10 3.66
CA VAL A 52 8.27 -2.96 2.93
C VAL A 52 8.26 -3.86 1.69
N ILE A 53 9.41 -4.09 1.07
CA ILE A 53 9.55 -4.97 -0.10
C ILE A 53 9.51 -6.45 0.30
N ASP A 54 10.11 -6.80 1.44
CA ASP A 54 10.15 -8.18 1.94
C ASP A 54 8.80 -8.69 2.47
N MET A 55 7.88 -7.78 2.82
CA MET A 55 6.53 -8.08 3.37
C MET A 55 5.54 -8.47 2.28
#